data_AF-A0AAJ6B287-F1
#
_entry.id   AF-A0AAJ6B287-F1
#
_cell.length_a   1.000
_cell.length_b   1.000
_cell.length_c   1.000
_cell.angle_alpha   90.00
_cell.angle_beta   90.00
_cell.angle_gamma   90.00
#
_symmetry.space_group_name_H-M   'P 1'
#
loop_
_entity.id
_entity.type
_entity.pdbx_description
1 polymer ?
#
loop_
_entity_poly.entity_id
_entity_poly.type
_entity_poly.pdbx_seq_one_letter_code
_entity_poly.pdbx_strand_id
1 'polypeptide(L)'
;MNTVIVAGLLIVMLGFAYQVGWTKSRALVGGTATASKVHSRPQYHASLVIIWTLLPALLILALWAYFSPGVERWYIVSQIPADVIANLNQAGLNSQLARIRDLASGFGVAGELQPFEQAAGESVARFQLLNFLIMIGAAAGLGVLGLLYARGRIAPRLRARNEVERAVNLALLACSAVAILTTVGIVASLVTEAFRFFTFINPLDFFFGTVWAPKFSSTGTGDAGQYGLLPLLSGTLMISLIAMLVAVPVGLMAAIYLSQYAHRTVRAVVKPIIEILAGIPTIVYGFFALVTVGPFLRDTGSAVGLSVSATSALTAGLVMGVMIIPFISSLSDDILNQVPRTLRDGAYGLGATKSETIRNVLLPAALPGIVGAFLLAVSRAIGETMIVVLAAGNAPILRGNPLEPVSTITVSIVNQLTGDTDFTGPQSLVAFALGLTLFVMTLCLNVVALYIVRRFREQYE
;
A
#
# COMPACT_ATOMS: atom_id res chain seq x y z
N MET A 1 14.84 2.49 -21.01
CA MET A 1 15.75 1.52 -21.65
C MET A 1 16.72 0.86 -20.65
N ASN A 2 17.22 1.60 -19.65
CA ASN A 2 18.26 1.14 -18.70
C ASN A 2 17.81 0.02 -17.74
N THR A 3 16.56 0.00 -17.31
CA THR A 3 16.04 -0.97 -16.33
C THR A 3 15.97 -2.40 -16.88
N VAL A 4 15.63 -2.57 -18.16
CA VAL A 4 15.57 -3.89 -18.83
C VAL A 4 16.96 -4.51 -18.94
N ILE A 5 17.97 -3.70 -19.28
CA ILE A 5 19.37 -4.17 -19.39
C ILE A 5 19.90 -4.60 -18.03
N VAL A 6 19.65 -3.80 -16.97
CA VAL A 6 20.04 -4.16 -15.60
C VAL A 6 19.32 -5.43 -15.14
N ALA A 7 18.02 -5.56 -15.39
CA ALA A 7 17.27 -6.77 -15.07
C ALA A 7 17.81 -7.99 -15.83
N GLY A 8 18.09 -7.84 -17.13
CA GLY A 8 18.69 -8.87 -17.96
C GLY A 8 20.05 -9.33 -17.43
N LEU A 9 20.93 -8.38 -17.07
CA LEU A 9 22.24 -8.66 -16.45
C LEU A 9 22.07 -9.49 -15.17
N LEU A 10 21.20 -9.06 -14.26
CA LEU A 10 20.97 -9.76 -12.99
C LEU A 10 20.42 -11.18 -13.19
N ILE A 11 19.50 -11.36 -14.13
CA ILE A 11 18.94 -12.69 -14.47
C ILE A 11 20.03 -13.61 -15.03
N VAL A 12 20.86 -13.10 -15.94
CA VAL A 12 21.98 -13.87 -16.51
C VAL A 12 22.99 -14.24 -15.43
N MET A 13 23.36 -13.30 -14.55
CA MET A 13 24.25 -13.58 -13.43
C MET A 13 23.67 -14.61 -12.47
N LEU A 14 22.37 -14.52 -12.16
CA LEU A 14 21.67 -15.47 -11.30
C LEU A 14 21.70 -16.88 -11.88
N GLY A 15 21.32 -17.04 -13.17
CA GLY A 15 21.30 -18.33 -13.85
C GLY A 15 22.69 -18.95 -13.95
N PHE A 16 23.69 -18.15 -14.33
CA PHE A 16 25.07 -18.61 -14.44
C PHE A 16 25.67 -18.99 -13.08
N ALA A 17 25.48 -18.16 -12.05
CA ALA A 17 25.91 -18.44 -10.68
C ALA A 17 25.30 -19.74 -10.13
N TYR A 18 23.99 -19.96 -10.36
CA TYR A 18 23.31 -21.18 -9.97
C TYR A 18 23.92 -22.41 -10.64
N GLN A 19 24.07 -22.37 -11.97
CA GLN A 19 24.64 -23.47 -12.75
C GLN A 19 26.06 -23.81 -12.29
N VAL A 20 26.91 -22.81 -12.02
CA VAL A 20 28.28 -23.00 -11.54
C VAL A 20 28.32 -23.65 -10.15
N GLY A 21 27.51 -23.16 -9.21
CA GLY A 21 27.46 -23.75 -7.86
C GLY A 21 26.87 -25.17 -7.84
N TRP A 22 25.86 -25.42 -8.68
CA TRP A 22 25.24 -26.73 -8.84
C TRP A 22 26.18 -27.76 -9.46
N THR A 23 26.82 -27.43 -10.59
CA THR A 23 27.75 -28.33 -11.30
C THR A 23 28.97 -28.67 -10.44
N LYS A 24 29.60 -27.66 -9.81
CA LYS A 24 30.77 -27.88 -8.94
C LYS A 24 30.44 -28.73 -7.71
N SER A 25 29.28 -28.52 -7.08
CA SER A 25 28.89 -29.31 -5.90
C SER A 25 28.53 -30.76 -6.24
N ARG A 26 27.94 -31.03 -7.42
CA ARG A 26 27.71 -32.41 -7.88
C ARG A 26 29.00 -33.15 -8.21
N ALA A 27 29.99 -32.47 -8.78
CA ALA A 27 31.30 -33.06 -9.06
C ALA A 27 32.02 -33.53 -7.79
N LEU A 28 31.72 -32.96 -6.62
CA LEU A 28 32.27 -33.42 -5.32
C LEU A 28 31.64 -34.73 -4.81
N VAL A 29 30.51 -35.17 -5.37
CA VAL A 29 29.77 -36.36 -4.93
C VAL A 29 30.08 -37.59 -5.79
N GLY A 30 30.43 -37.42 -7.07
CA GLY A 30 30.74 -38.51 -7.99
C GLY A 30 32.22 -38.51 -8.40
N GLY A 31 33.01 -39.47 -7.91
CA GLY A 31 34.40 -39.58 -8.35
C GLY A 31 35.23 -40.78 -7.88
N THR A 32 35.12 -41.26 -6.64
CA THR A 32 36.00 -42.33 -6.14
C THR A 32 35.38 -43.13 -4.99
N ALA A 33 35.88 -44.36 -4.77
CA ALA A 33 35.43 -45.36 -3.79
C ALA A 33 35.44 -44.89 -2.31
N THR A 34 35.99 -43.70 -2.04
CA THR A 34 35.86 -42.96 -0.78
C THR A 34 35.08 -41.66 -1.04
N ALA A 35 33.80 -41.77 -1.42
CA ALA A 35 32.94 -40.61 -1.61
C ALA A 35 32.78 -39.86 -0.27
N SER A 36 33.46 -38.73 -0.13
CA SER A 36 33.31 -37.87 1.04
C SER A 36 31.87 -37.38 1.10
N LYS A 37 31.12 -37.73 2.14
CA LYS A 37 29.76 -37.21 2.38
C LYS A 37 29.83 -35.68 2.44
N VAL A 38 29.26 -35.01 1.43
CA VAL A 38 29.15 -33.55 1.39
C VAL A 38 28.13 -33.12 2.45
N HIS A 39 28.47 -32.11 3.25
CA HIS A 39 27.62 -31.67 4.37
C HIS A 39 26.28 -31.08 3.91
N SER A 40 26.26 -30.35 2.79
CA SER A 40 25.08 -29.61 2.31
C SER A 40 24.65 -30.08 0.93
N ARG A 41 23.34 -30.01 0.63
CA ARG A 41 22.81 -30.37 -0.70
C ARG A 41 23.33 -29.39 -1.78
N PRO A 42 23.46 -29.85 -3.05
CA PRO A 42 23.89 -29.01 -4.18
C PRO A 42 23.12 -27.69 -4.33
N GLN A 43 21.83 -27.69 -4.02
CA GLN A 43 20.96 -26.49 -4.00
C GLN A 43 21.54 -25.37 -3.13
N TYR A 44 22.01 -25.68 -1.91
CA TYR A 44 22.56 -24.67 -1.00
C TYR A 44 23.91 -24.11 -1.46
N HIS A 45 24.73 -24.92 -2.14
CA HIS A 45 25.96 -24.42 -2.76
C HIS A 45 25.66 -23.50 -3.94
N ALA A 46 24.65 -23.82 -4.75
CA ALA A 46 24.18 -22.96 -5.83
C ALA A 46 23.61 -21.63 -5.30
N SER A 47 22.74 -21.67 -4.27
CA SER A 47 22.21 -20.48 -3.60
C SER A 47 23.31 -19.62 -2.98
N LEU A 48 24.33 -20.23 -2.37
CA LEU A 48 25.47 -19.49 -1.81
C LEU A 48 26.25 -18.74 -2.90
N VAL A 49 26.50 -19.36 -4.05
CA VAL A 49 27.16 -18.69 -5.18
C VAL A 49 26.29 -17.55 -5.72
N ILE A 50 24.98 -17.74 -5.82
CA ILE A 50 24.05 -16.65 -6.19
C ILE A 50 24.21 -15.46 -5.23
N ILE A 51 24.15 -15.70 -3.92
CA ILE A 51 24.20 -14.63 -2.91
C ILE A 51 25.49 -13.82 -3.07
N TRP A 52 26.64 -14.49 -3.14
CA TRP A 52 27.92 -13.81 -3.31
C TRP A 52 28.10 -13.12 -4.67
N THR A 53 27.42 -13.59 -5.71
CA THR A 53 27.44 -12.97 -7.04
C THR A 53 26.54 -11.74 -7.08
N LEU A 54 25.32 -11.84 -6.58
CA LEU A 54 24.31 -10.79 -6.71
C LEU A 54 24.44 -9.69 -5.65
N LEU A 55 24.77 -10.04 -4.41
CA LEU A 55 24.80 -9.06 -3.31
C LEU A 55 25.74 -7.86 -3.58
N PRO A 56 27.01 -8.04 -4.01
CA PRO A 56 27.88 -6.91 -4.33
C PRO A 56 27.44 -6.16 -5.60
N ALA A 57 26.88 -6.86 -6.60
CA ALA A 57 26.33 -6.22 -7.79
C ALA A 57 25.13 -5.32 -7.44
N LEU A 58 24.20 -5.82 -6.63
CA LEU A 58 23.05 -5.07 -6.12
C LEU A 58 23.48 -3.89 -5.25
N LEU A 59 24.55 -4.03 -4.46
CA LEU A 59 25.08 -2.93 -3.65
C LEU A 59 25.59 -1.78 -4.52
N ILE A 60 26.30 -2.05 -5.61
CA ILE A 60 26.70 -1.00 -6.57
C ILE A 60 25.50 -0.35 -7.23
N LEU A 61 24.51 -1.15 -7.65
CA LEU A 61 23.30 -0.61 -8.26
C LEU A 61 22.51 0.28 -7.27
N ALA A 62 22.46 -0.10 -5.99
CA ALA A 62 21.81 0.68 -4.95
C ALA A 62 22.56 1.99 -4.65
N LEU A 63 23.88 1.94 -4.50
CA LEU A 63 24.71 3.14 -4.33
C LEU A 63 24.57 4.06 -5.54
N TRP A 64 24.62 3.49 -6.75
CA TRP A 64 24.42 4.24 -7.98
C TRP A 64 23.07 4.94 -8.01
N ALA A 65 21.99 4.21 -7.75
CA ALA A 65 20.63 4.78 -7.75
C ALA A 65 20.47 5.93 -6.75
N TYR A 66 21.18 5.86 -5.61
CA TYR A 66 21.16 6.91 -4.59
C TYR A 66 21.97 8.16 -4.99
N PHE A 67 23.18 7.99 -5.52
CA PHE A 67 24.09 9.11 -5.80
C PHE A 67 23.95 9.72 -7.21
N SER A 68 23.53 8.93 -8.20
CA SER A 68 23.42 9.34 -9.62
C SER A 68 22.59 10.61 -9.84
N PRO A 69 21.40 10.80 -9.24
CA PRO A 69 20.61 12.02 -9.46
C PRO A 69 21.32 13.31 -9.03
N GLY A 70 22.11 13.25 -7.95
CA GLY A 70 22.88 14.40 -7.46
C GLY A 70 24.05 14.74 -8.35
N VAL A 71 24.80 13.73 -8.79
CA VAL A 71 25.94 13.87 -9.70
C VAL A 71 25.49 14.39 -11.07
N GLU A 72 24.39 13.85 -11.61
CA GLU A 72 23.82 14.33 -12.87
C GLU A 72 23.37 15.78 -12.78
N ARG A 73 22.69 16.17 -11.70
CA ARG A 73 22.28 17.56 -11.51
C ARG A 73 23.51 18.48 -11.48
N TRP A 74 24.55 18.13 -10.73
CA TRP A 74 25.79 18.90 -10.67
C TRP A 74 26.46 19.04 -12.04
N TYR A 75 26.51 17.95 -12.82
CA TYR A 75 27.07 17.96 -14.17
C TYR A 75 26.24 18.80 -15.13
N ILE A 76 24.91 18.70 -15.12
CA ILE A 76 24.06 19.51 -16.01
C ILE A 76 24.23 21.01 -15.70
N VAL A 77 24.25 21.38 -14.41
CA VAL A 77 24.46 22.79 -14.01
C VAL A 77 25.80 23.33 -14.52
N SER A 78 26.86 22.52 -14.56
CA SER A 78 28.16 22.94 -15.09
C SER A 78 28.19 23.16 -16.60
N GLN A 79 27.20 22.64 -17.34
CA GLN A 79 27.03 22.88 -18.78
C GLN A 79 26.23 24.16 -19.09
N ILE A 80 25.63 24.81 -18.08
CA ILE A 80 24.86 26.04 -18.27
C ILE A 80 25.80 27.24 -18.12
N PRO A 81 25.82 28.19 -19.07
CA PRO A 81 26.59 29.42 -18.96
C PRO A 81 26.26 30.23 -17.69
N ALA A 82 27.27 30.81 -17.04
CA ALA A 82 27.11 31.49 -15.74
C ALA A 82 26.20 32.74 -15.81
N ASP A 83 26.17 33.40 -16.96
CA ASP A 83 25.27 34.52 -17.30
C ASP A 83 23.80 34.10 -17.37
N VAL A 84 23.52 32.87 -17.81
CA VAL A 84 22.16 32.32 -17.82
C VAL A 84 21.73 31.95 -16.39
N ILE A 85 22.62 31.32 -15.62
CA ILE A 85 22.32 30.93 -14.22
C ILE A 85 22.03 32.16 -13.36
N ALA A 86 22.80 33.24 -13.52
CA ALA A 86 22.64 34.48 -12.74
C ALA A 86 21.26 35.14 -12.93
N ASN A 87 20.61 34.89 -14.07
CA ASN A 87 19.31 35.46 -14.42
C ASN A 87 18.12 34.53 -14.09
N LEU A 88 18.38 33.32 -13.60
CA LEU A 88 17.33 32.34 -13.29
C LEU A 88 17.03 32.27 -11.80
N ASN A 89 15.75 32.29 -11.45
CA ASN A 89 15.29 31.87 -10.13
C ASN A 89 15.26 30.33 -10.03
N GLN A 90 14.96 29.78 -8.86
CA GLN A 90 15.01 28.33 -8.63
C GLN A 90 14.05 27.51 -9.51
N ALA A 91 12.87 28.08 -9.81
CA ALA A 91 11.91 27.47 -10.74
C ALA A 91 12.44 27.47 -12.18
N GLY A 92 13.02 28.59 -12.62
CA GLY A 92 13.65 28.74 -13.94
C GLY A 92 14.85 27.82 -14.13
N LEU A 93 15.66 27.62 -13.09
CA LEU A 93 16.75 26.64 -13.12
C LEU A 93 16.21 25.22 -13.29
N ASN A 94 15.16 24.85 -12.54
CA ASN A 94 14.58 23.52 -12.64
C ASN A 94 13.95 23.26 -14.02
N SER A 95 13.28 24.26 -14.62
CA SER A 95 12.78 24.14 -16.00
C SER A 95 13.91 24.02 -17.02
N GLN A 96 15.01 24.74 -16.83
CA GLN A 96 16.17 24.67 -17.72
C GLN A 96 16.86 23.30 -17.64
N LEU A 97 16.99 22.75 -16.43
CA LEU A 97 17.49 21.40 -16.20
C LEU A 97 16.60 20.33 -16.85
N ALA A 98 15.28 20.51 -16.82
CA ALA A 98 14.33 19.61 -17.47
C ALA A 98 14.50 19.64 -18.99
N ARG A 99 14.57 20.84 -19.60
CA ARG A 99 14.79 21.00 -21.05
C ARG A 99 16.08 20.33 -21.53
N ILE A 100 17.18 20.50 -20.81
CA ILE A 100 18.46 19.85 -21.17
C ILE A 100 18.36 18.33 -21.05
N ARG A 101 17.62 17.79 -20.07
CA ARG A 101 17.37 16.35 -19.95
C ARG A 101 16.52 15.81 -21.10
N ASP A 102 15.49 16.54 -21.51
CA ASP A 102 14.65 16.15 -22.64
C ASP A 102 15.48 16.06 -23.92
N LEU A 103 16.30 17.08 -24.19
CA LEU A 103 17.26 17.08 -25.29
C LEU A 103 18.26 15.91 -25.21
N ALA A 104 18.81 15.62 -24.02
CA ALA A 104 19.73 14.50 -23.83
C ALA A 104 19.08 13.14 -24.10
N SER A 105 17.78 13.02 -23.82
CA SER A 105 17.00 11.80 -24.11
C SER A 105 16.52 11.68 -25.56
N GLY A 106 16.81 12.68 -26.40
CA GLY A 106 16.41 12.72 -27.80
C GLY A 106 14.98 13.22 -28.04
N PHE A 107 14.30 13.71 -27.01
CA PHE A 107 13.03 14.42 -27.15
C PHE A 107 13.29 15.89 -27.50
N GLY A 108 12.42 16.46 -28.35
CA GLY A 108 12.46 17.89 -28.66
C GLY A 108 11.96 18.72 -27.47
N VAL A 109 12.36 19.99 -27.42
CA VAL A 109 11.89 20.97 -26.44
C VAL A 109 10.98 22.00 -27.10
N ALA A 110 10.02 22.52 -26.34
CA ALA A 110 9.14 23.59 -26.78
C ALA A 110 9.86 24.95 -26.75
N GLY A 111 9.62 25.78 -27.76
CA GLY A 111 10.20 27.13 -27.90
C GLY A 111 11.45 27.18 -28.77
N GLU A 112 12.11 28.35 -28.81
CA GLU A 112 13.37 28.53 -29.53
C GLU A 112 14.51 27.79 -28.80
N LEU A 113 15.30 27.07 -29.59
CA LEU A 113 16.39 26.24 -29.09
C LEU A 113 17.66 27.09 -28.99
N GLN A 114 18.16 27.27 -27.77
CA GLN A 114 19.35 28.08 -27.56
C GLN A 114 20.60 27.25 -27.91
N PRO A 115 21.64 27.84 -28.52
CA PRO A 115 22.81 27.08 -28.99
C PRO A 115 23.53 26.27 -27.90
N PHE A 116 23.55 26.77 -26.66
CA PHE A 116 24.16 26.05 -25.54
C PHE A 116 23.32 24.86 -25.08
N GLU A 117 22.00 24.87 -25.27
CA GLU A 117 21.10 23.79 -24.83
C GLU A 117 21.33 22.52 -25.64
N GLN A 118 21.60 22.66 -26.95
CA GLN A 118 21.92 21.52 -27.80
C GLN A 118 23.25 20.89 -27.41
N ALA A 119 24.29 21.72 -27.25
CA ALA A 119 25.62 21.26 -26.85
C ALA A 119 25.61 20.65 -25.44
N ALA A 120 24.86 21.23 -24.50
CA ALA A 120 24.64 20.70 -23.17
C ALA A 120 23.88 19.36 -23.23
N GLY A 121 22.81 19.27 -24.02
CA GLY A 121 22.03 18.04 -24.19
C GLY A 121 22.88 16.89 -24.73
N GLU A 122 23.69 17.12 -25.76
CA GLU A 122 24.62 16.11 -26.29
C GLU A 122 25.68 15.68 -25.26
N SER A 123 26.24 16.65 -24.51
CA SER A 123 27.24 16.39 -23.48
C SER A 123 26.65 15.57 -22.32
N VAL A 124 25.42 15.90 -21.91
CA VAL A 124 24.67 15.18 -20.88
C VAL A 124 24.29 13.77 -21.37
N ALA A 125 23.89 13.60 -22.63
CA ALA A 125 23.60 12.28 -23.19
C ALA A 125 24.83 11.37 -23.17
N ARG A 126 26.01 11.89 -23.57
CA ARG A 126 27.28 11.16 -23.51
C ARG A 126 27.66 10.82 -22.07
N PHE A 127 27.49 11.77 -21.15
CA PHE A 127 27.75 11.57 -19.73
C PHE A 127 26.86 10.47 -19.14
N GLN A 128 25.56 10.52 -19.38
CA GLN A 128 24.60 9.50 -18.95
C GLN A 128 24.95 8.11 -19.49
N LEU A 129 25.34 8.01 -20.77
CA LEU A 129 25.77 6.76 -21.36
C LEU A 129 27.04 6.21 -20.71
N LEU A 130 28.08 7.03 -20.54
CA LEU A 130 29.34 6.62 -19.89
C LEU A 130 29.09 6.15 -18.46
N ASN A 131 28.34 6.94 -17.71
CA ASN A 131 27.95 6.63 -16.35
C ASN A 131 27.20 5.29 -16.25
N PHE A 132 26.24 5.06 -17.15
CA PHE A 132 25.51 3.80 -17.21
C PHE A 132 26.42 2.61 -17.54
N LEU A 133 27.36 2.76 -18.47
CA LEU A 133 28.33 1.72 -18.82
C LEU A 133 29.29 1.42 -17.65
N ILE A 134 29.75 2.45 -16.94
CA ILE A 134 30.58 2.30 -15.74
C ILE A 134 29.81 1.55 -14.65
N MET A 135 28.57 1.94 -14.39
CA MET A 135 27.70 1.28 -13.41
C MET A 135 27.51 -0.21 -13.74
N ILE A 136 27.16 -0.53 -14.99
CA ILE A 136 26.98 -1.93 -15.42
C ILE A 136 28.30 -2.70 -15.33
N GLY A 137 29.39 -2.12 -15.82
CA GLY A 137 30.71 -2.74 -15.77
C GLY A 137 31.15 -3.02 -14.33
N ALA A 138 30.94 -2.08 -13.42
CA ALA A 138 31.25 -2.24 -12.00
C ALA A 138 30.38 -3.31 -11.34
N ALA A 139 29.06 -3.31 -11.59
CA ALA A 139 28.14 -4.30 -11.05
C ALA A 139 28.47 -5.72 -11.57
N ALA A 140 28.70 -5.87 -12.88
CA ALA A 140 29.09 -7.13 -13.49
C ALA A 140 30.47 -7.59 -12.97
N GLY A 141 31.44 -6.69 -12.91
CA GLY A 141 32.79 -6.97 -12.42
C GLY A 141 32.81 -7.47 -10.98
N LEU A 142 32.14 -6.77 -10.07
CA LEU A 142 32.03 -7.19 -8.68
C LEU A 142 31.25 -8.49 -8.52
N GLY A 143 30.19 -8.71 -9.30
CA GLY A 143 29.48 -9.98 -9.24
C GLY A 143 30.31 -11.15 -9.78
N VAL A 144 31.13 -10.95 -10.82
CA VAL A 144 32.10 -11.95 -11.28
C VAL A 144 33.13 -12.25 -10.19
N LEU A 145 33.67 -11.23 -9.51
CA LEU A 145 34.58 -11.43 -8.37
C LEU A 145 33.90 -12.23 -7.25
N GLY A 146 32.65 -11.90 -6.92
CA GLY A 146 31.85 -12.63 -5.95
C GLY A 146 31.60 -14.09 -6.34
N LEU A 147 31.32 -14.34 -7.62
CA LEU A 147 31.17 -15.68 -8.18
C LEU A 147 32.47 -16.49 -8.06
N LEU A 148 33.61 -15.90 -8.45
CA LEU A 148 34.91 -16.56 -8.39
C LEU A 148 35.29 -16.89 -6.93
N TYR A 149 35.07 -15.95 -6.01
CA TYR A 149 35.27 -16.14 -4.58
C TYR A 149 34.42 -17.29 -4.03
N ALA A 150 33.10 -17.26 -4.28
CA ALA A 150 32.20 -18.30 -3.78
C ALA A 150 32.47 -19.66 -4.42
N ARG A 151 32.78 -19.69 -5.73
CA ARG A 151 33.21 -20.91 -6.43
C ARG A 151 34.46 -21.48 -5.79
N GLY A 152 35.45 -20.64 -5.46
CA GLY A 152 36.68 -21.06 -4.78
C GLY A 152 36.43 -21.71 -3.42
N ARG A 153 35.41 -21.27 -2.68
CA ARG A 153 35.06 -21.79 -1.35
C ARG A 153 34.30 -23.12 -1.34
N ILE A 154 33.79 -23.60 -2.47
CA ILE A 154 33.01 -24.86 -2.53
C ILE A 154 33.94 -26.04 -2.21
N ALA A 155 33.74 -26.62 -1.01
CA ALA A 155 34.45 -27.78 -0.49
C ALA A 155 33.48 -28.75 0.23
N PRO A 156 33.82 -30.05 0.38
CA PRO A 156 32.91 -31.04 0.96
C PRO A 156 32.43 -30.75 2.39
N ARG A 157 33.28 -30.09 3.19
CA ARG A 157 32.99 -29.72 4.60
C ARG A 157 32.33 -28.35 4.75
N LEU A 158 32.11 -27.60 3.67
CA LEU A 158 31.47 -26.29 3.73
C LEU A 158 30.00 -26.44 4.16
N ARG A 159 29.64 -25.75 5.24
CA ARG A 159 28.25 -25.68 5.74
C ARG A 159 27.44 -24.63 4.98
N ALA A 160 27.32 -24.81 3.66
CA ALA A 160 26.63 -23.86 2.77
C ALA A 160 25.18 -23.58 3.21
N ARG A 161 24.48 -24.58 3.76
CA ARG A 161 23.13 -24.38 4.32
C ARG A 161 23.10 -23.30 5.40
N ASN A 162 23.99 -23.35 6.37
CA ASN A 162 24.00 -22.41 7.50
C ASN A 162 24.34 -20.97 7.06
N GLU A 163 25.24 -20.82 6.08
CA GLU A 163 25.59 -19.50 5.50
C GLU A 163 24.40 -18.91 4.73
N VAL A 164 23.71 -19.73 3.93
CA VAL A 164 22.49 -19.33 3.21
C VAL A 164 21.37 -18.97 4.19
N GLU A 165 21.12 -19.80 5.20
CA GLU A 165 20.13 -19.52 6.24
C GLU A 165 20.45 -18.23 7.00
N ARG A 166 21.73 -17.97 7.31
CA ARG A 166 22.15 -16.72 7.95
C ARG A 166 21.90 -15.50 7.06
N ALA A 167 22.21 -15.60 5.76
CA ALA A 167 21.95 -14.54 4.80
C ALA A 167 20.45 -14.25 4.64
N VAL A 168 19.63 -15.29 4.54
CA VAL A 168 18.16 -15.16 4.48
C VAL A 168 17.61 -14.55 5.77
N ASN A 169 18.05 -15.01 6.94
CA ASN A 169 17.63 -14.44 8.22
C ASN A 169 18.03 -12.97 8.36
N LEU A 170 19.24 -12.59 7.92
CA LEU A 170 19.67 -11.19 7.92
C LEU A 170 18.82 -10.34 6.96
N ALA A 171 18.49 -10.86 5.78
CA ALA A 171 17.62 -10.17 4.83
C ALA A 171 16.20 -9.98 5.40
N LEU A 172 15.62 -11.01 6.01
CA LEU A 172 14.33 -10.92 6.70
C LEU A 172 14.36 -9.91 7.86
N LEU A 173 15.44 -9.92 8.65
CA LEU A 173 15.64 -8.95 9.73
C LEU A 173 15.75 -7.52 9.19
N ALA A 174 16.50 -7.30 8.11
CA ALA A 174 16.63 -6.00 7.47
C ALA A 174 15.28 -5.50 6.91
N CYS A 175 14.54 -6.36 6.21
CA CYS A 175 13.20 -6.04 5.71
C CYS A 175 12.24 -5.68 6.85
N SER A 176 12.23 -6.47 7.93
CA SER A 176 11.42 -6.17 9.11
C SER A 176 11.83 -4.88 9.79
N ALA A 177 13.14 -4.60 9.89
CA ALA A 177 13.66 -3.36 10.48
C ALA A 177 13.24 -2.14 9.66
N VAL A 178 13.35 -2.20 8.33
CA VAL A 178 12.87 -1.13 7.44
C VAL A 178 11.38 -0.90 7.64
N ALA A 179 10.55 -1.95 7.65
CA ALA A 179 9.11 -1.82 7.85
C ALA A 179 8.77 -1.15 9.21
N ILE A 180 9.44 -1.55 10.29
CA ILE A 180 9.26 -0.95 11.62
C ILE A 180 9.71 0.51 11.62
N LEU A 181 10.90 0.81 11.11
CA LEU A 181 11.44 2.18 11.06
C LEU A 181 10.58 3.11 10.19
N THR A 182 10.07 2.63 9.06
CA THR A 182 9.12 3.39 8.23
C THR A 182 7.83 3.66 8.99
N THR A 183 7.29 2.68 9.71
CA THR A 183 6.07 2.86 10.52
C THR A 183 6.30 3.90 11.62
N VAL A 184 7.42 3.80 12.35
CA VAL A 184 7.82 4.78 13.36
C VAL A 184 8.01 6.16 12.73
N GLY A 185 8.63 6.25 11.55
CA GLY A 185 8.82 7.49 10.81
C GLY A 185 7.50 8.15 10.39
N ILE A 186 6.53 7.36 9.90
CA ILE A 186 5.18 7.85 9.57
C ILE A 186 4.50 8.40 10.81
N VAL A 187 4.49 7.66 11.92
CA VAL A 187 3.87 8.10 13.17
C VAL A 187 4.56 9.36 13.71
N ALA A 188 5.90 9.38 13.73
CA ALA A 188 6.66 10.55 14.19
C ALA A 188 6.40 11.78 13.32
N SER A 189 6.30 11.62 11.99
CA SER A 189 5.96 12.71 11.07
C SER A 189 4.55 13.22 11.30
N LEU A 190 3.54 12.33 11.39
CA LEU A 190 2.16 12.69 11.69
C LEU A 190 2.04 13.45 13.02
N VAL A 191 2.71 12.96 14.07
CA VAL A 191 2.69 13.56 15.39
C VAL A 191 3.37 14.93 15.39
N THR A 192 4.55 15.06 14.78
CA THR A 192 5.32 16.31 14.76
C THR A 192 4.60 17.41 13.98
N GLU A 193 4.08 17.09 12.79
CA GLU A 193 3.36 18.07 11.97
C GLU A 193 1.96 18.40 12.54
N ALA A 194 1.28 17.43 13.17
CA ALA A 194 0.05 17.71 13.90
C ALA A 194 0.30 18.62 15.12
N PHE A 195 1.40 18.44 15.85
CA PHE A 195 1.77 19.37 16.93
C PHE A 195 2.00 20.78 16.42
N ARG A 196 2.68 20.95 15.27
CA ARG A 196 2.80 22.25 14.58
C ARG A 196 1.45 22.82 14.20
N PHE A 197 0.53 22.03 13.67
CA PHE A 197 -0.84 22.49 13.38
C PHE A 197 -1.53 23.06 14.63
N PHE A 198 -1.42 22.37 15.77
CA PHE A 198 -2.01 22.81 17.03
C PHE A 198 -1.34 24.03 17.68
N THR A 199 -0.20 24.51 17.15
CA THR A 199 0.31 25.84 17.52
C THR A 199 -0.45 26.97 16.84
N PHE A 200 -1.18 26.69 15.76
CA PHE A 200 -2.02 27.66 15.04
C PHE A 200 -3.50 27.58 15.45
N ILE A 201 -4.01 26.37 15.72
CA ILE A 201 -5.41 26.10 16.01
C ILE A 201 -5.54 25.43 17.38
N ASN A 202 -6.48 25.90 18.21
CA ASN A 202 -6.77 25.25 19.49
C ASN A 202 -7.31 23.82 19.25
N PRO A 203 -6.77 22.79 19.93
CA PRO A 203 -7.28 21.42 19.80
C PRO A 203 -8.79 21.27 20.06
N LEU A 204 -9.36 22.05 20.98
CA LEU A 204 -10.80 22.00 21.26
C LEU A 204 -11.62 22.52 20.08
N ASP A 205 -11.20 23.61 19.45
CA ASP A 205 -11.86 24.17 18.27
C ASP A 205 -11.76 23.23 17.06
N PHE A 206 -10.68 22.45 16.98
CA PHE A 206 -10.52 21.40 15.98
C PHE A 206 -11.46 20.21 16.26
N PHE A 207 -11.36 19.57 17.43
CA PHE A 207 -12.10 18.33 17.71
C PHE A 207 -13.61 18.55 17.87
N PHE A 208 -14.03 19.70 18.41
CA PHE A 208 -15.43 20.01 18.68
C PHE A 208 -16.02 21.06 17.72
N GLY A 209 -15.23 21.57 16.78
CA GLY A 209 -15.71 22.52 15.78
C GLY A 209 -16.73 21.89 14.83
N THR A 210 -17.79 22.64 14.54
CA THR A 210 -18.90 22.23 13.66
C THR A 210 -18.81 22.81 12.26
N VAL A 211 -17.81 23.64 11.98
CA VAL A 211 -17.63 24.32 10.71
C VAL A 211 -16.26 23.99 10.13
N TRP A 212 -16.27 23.53 8.89
CA TRP A 212 -15.07 23.31 8.10
C TRP A 212 -14.99 24.38 7.00
N ALA A 213 -14.17 25.39 7.24
CA ALA A 213 -13.89 26.48 6.31
C ALA A 213 -12.41 26.91 6.42
N PRO A 214 -11.46 26.10 5.90
CA PRO A 214 -10.05 26.49 5.77
C PRO A 214 -9.91 27.78 4.95
N LYS A 215 -9.05 28.71 5.39
CA LYS A 215 -8.76 29.97 4.68
C LYS A 215 -7.28 30.08 4.35
N PHE A 216 -6.98 30.72 3.23
CA PHE A 216 -5.61 31.09 2.87
C PHE A 216 -5.15 32.27 3.72
N SER A 217 -4.23 32.04 4.68
CA SER A 217 -3.53 33.12 5.37
C SER A 217 -2.05 33.11 4.94
N SER A 218 -1.71 33.87 3.91
CA SER A 218 -0.32 34.01 3.44
C SER A 218 0.51 35.02 4.26
N THR A 219 -0.10 35.75 5.20
CA THR A 219 0.52 36.90 5.88
C THR A 219 0.58 36.82 7.40
N GLY A 220 0.30 35.65 8.01
CA GLY A 220 0.49 35.42 9.45
C GLY A 220 -0.32 36.34 10.38
N THR A 221 -1.26 37.12 9.85
CA THR A 221 -2.05 38.12 10.57
C THR A 221 -3.52 38.04 10.12
N GLY A 222 -4.35 37.39 10.94
CA GLY A 222 -5.76 37.81 11.05
C GLY A 222 -6.87 36.75 11.01
N ASP A 223 -6.76 35.64 10.26
CA ASP A 223 -7.83 34.63 10.26
C ASP A 223 -7.32 33.27 9.75
N ALA A 224 -7.01 32.36 10.66
CA ALA A 224 -6.49 31.03 10.32
C ALA A 224 -7.51 30.16 9.56
N GLY A 225 -8.78 30.58 9.48
CA GLY A 225 -9.89 29.75 9.02
C GLY A 225 -10.40 28.81 10.11
N GLN A 226 -11.46 28.06 9.80
CA GLN A 226 -12.12 27.14 10.73
C GLN A 226 -11.89 25.69 10.30
N TYR A 227 -11.38 24.86 11.21
CA TYR A 227 -10.99 23.47 10.91
C TYR A 227 -11.76 22.45 11.75
N GLY A 228 -13.06 22.68 11.97
CA GLY A 228 -13.89 21.79 12.78
C GLY A 228 -13.98 20.37 12.20
N LEU A 229 -13.63 19.37 13.01
CA LEU A 229 -13.59 17.96 12.63
C LEU A 229 -14.98 17.33 12.49
N LEU A 230 -15.98 17.81 13.26
CA LEU A 230 -17.26 17.11 13.41
C LEU A 230 -18.02 16.88 12.09
N PRO A 231 -18.08 17.83 11.13
CA PRO A 231 -18.71 17.57 9.83
C PRO A 231 -18.06 16.41 9.08
N LEU A 232 -16.73 16.34 9.10
CA LEU A 232 -15.94 15.30 8.42
C LEU A 232 -16.09 13.95 9.11
N LEU A 233 -16.04 13.94 10.45
CA LEU A 233 -16.24 12.74 11.25
C LEU A 233 -17.66 12.18 11.06
N SER A 234 -18.68 13.05 11.08
CA SER A 234 -20.08 12.69 10.82
C SER A 234 -20.24 12.06 9.43
N GLY A 235 -19.63 12.66 8.40
CA GLY A 235 -19.63 12.10 7.05
C GLY A 235 -18.97 10.72 6.98
N THR A 236 -17.77 10.57 7.56
CA THR A 236 -17.04 9.30 7.63
C THR A 236 -17.87 8.21 8.33
N LEU A 237 -18.45 8.51 9.49
CA LEU A 237 -19.24 7.57 10.28
C LEU A 237 -20.56 7.21 9.59
N MET A 238 -21.26 8.18 8.99
CA MET A 238 -22.51 7.95 8.28
C MET A 238 -22.31 7.01 7.09
N ILE A 239 -21.30 7.27 6.24
CA ILE A 239 -20.99 6.42 5.09
C ILE A 239 -20.57 5.02 5.56
N SER A 240 -19.72 4.93 6.59
CA SER A 240 -19.29 3.65 7.16
C SER A 240 -20.46 2.86 7.72
N LEU A 241 -21.41 3.51 8.39
CA LEU A 241 -22.61 2.88 8.93
C LEU A 241 -23.48 2.29 7.81
N ILE A 242 -23.76 3.07 6.75
CA ILE A 242 -24.53 2.61 5.59
C ILE A 242 -23.83 1.42 4.94
N ALA A 243 -22.50 1.48 4.77
CA ALA A 243 -21.72 0.39 4.20
C ALA A 243 -21.84 -0.88 5.03
N MET A 244 -21.77 -0.79 6.36
CA MET A 244 -21.89 -1.95 7.26
C MET A 244 -23.30 -2.52 7.31
N LEU A 245 -24.34 -1.68 7.22
CA LEU A 245 -25.74 -2.14 7.11
C LEU A 245 -25.98 -2.99 5.87
N VAL A 246 -25.23 -2.77 4.79
CA VAL A 246 -25.28 -3.60 3.57
C VAL A 246 -24.34 -4.79 3.69
N ALA A 247 -23.08 -4.55 4.04
CA ALA A 247 -22.02 -5.54 3.93
C ALA A 247 -22.14 -6.65 4.98
N VAL A 248 -22.52 -6.32 6.21
CA VAL A 248 -22.61 -7.30 7.31
C VAL A 248 -23.69 -8.35 7.03
N PRO A 249 -24.95 -7.99 6.73
CA PRO A 249 -25.98 -8.99 6.49
C PRO A 249 -25.67 -9.82 5.24
N VAL A 250 -25.32 -9.17 4.12
CA VAL A 250 -25.08 -9.87 2.85
C VAL A 250 -23.83 -10.74 2.92
N GLY A 251 -22.74 -10.21 3.48
CA GLY A 251 -21.48 -10.93 3.64
C GLY A 251 -21.59 -12.11 4.60
N LEU A 252 -22.25 -11.93 5.76
CA LEU A 252 -22.43 -13.02 6.72
C LEU A 252 -23.34 -14.12 6.15
N MET A 253 -24.43 -13.76 5.48
CA MET A 253 -25.33 -14.75 4.87
C MET A 253 -24.65 -15.50 3.73
N ALA A 254 -23.84 -14.82 2.91
CA ALA A 254 -23.00 -15.46 1.90
C ALA A 254 -22.01 -16.46 2.52
N ALA A 255 -21.35 -16.09 3.62
CA ALA A 255 -20.44 -16.98 4.34
C ALA A 255 -21.14 -18.21 4.93
N ILE A 256 -22.31 -18.03 5.56
CA ILE A 256 -23.09 -19.14 6.11
C ILE A 256 -23.55 -20.07 4.98
N TYR A 257 -24.03 -19.51 3.86
CA TYR A 257 -24.42 -20.30 2.70
C TYR A 257 -23.25 -21.09 2.13
N LEU A 258 -22.11 -20.46 1.86
CA LEU A 258 -20.95 -21.11 1.26
C LEU A 258 -20.31 -22.16 2.16
N SER A 259 -20.25 -21.91 3.48
CA SER A 259 -19.65 -22.85 4.43
C SER A 259 -20.57 -24.02 4.75
N GLN A 260 -21.88 -23.78 4.89
CA GLN A 260 -22.81 -24.78 5.43
C GLN A 260 -23.73 -25.38 4.37
N TYR A 261 -24.26 -24.59 3.44
CA TYR A 261 -25.34 -25.04 2.54
C TYR A 261 -24.87 -25.38 1.12
N ALA A 262 -23.86 -24.69 0.61
CA ALA A 262 -23.44 -24.81 -0.77
C ALA A 262 -22.87 -26.19 -1.10
N HIS A 263 -23.28 -26.72 -2.25
CA HIS A 263 -22.65 -27.92 -2.80
C HIS A 263 -21.19 -27.63 -3.22
N ARG A 264 -20.35 -28.68 -3.26
CA ARG A 264 -18.90 -28.54 -3.52
C ARG A 264 -18.60 -27.79 -4.83
N THR A 265 -19.40 -28.00 -5.87
CA THR A 265 -19.26 -27.32 -7.17
C THR A 265 -19.59 -25.83 -7.09
N VAL A 266 -20.69 -25.47 -6.41
CA VAL A 266 -21.08 -24.07 -6.21
C VAL A 266 -19.99 -23.34 -5.44
N ARG A 267 -19.48 -23.95 -4.37
CA ARG A 267 -18.37 -23.37 -3.58
C ARG A 267 -17.10 -23.18 -4.41
N ALA A 268 -16.75 -24.16 -5.24
CA ALA A 268 -15.56 -24.11 -6.09
C ALA A 268 -15.60 -22.99 -7.14
N VAL A 269 -16.79 -22.52 -7.53
CA VAL A 269 -16.97 -21.41 -8.48
C VAL A 269 -17.17 -20.08 -7.77
N VAL A 270 -18.08 -20.02 -6.79
CA VAL A 270 -18.49 -18.76 -6.16
C VAL A 270 -17.41 -18.19 -5.24
N LYS A 271 -16.69 -19.03 -4.48
CA LYS A 271 -15.66 -18.52 -3.55
C LYS A 271 -14.54 -17.77 -4.29
N PRO A 272 -13.93 -18.31 -5.36
CA PRO A 272 -12.96 -17.55 -6.14
C PRO A 272 -13.52 -16.26 -6.75
N ILE A 273 -14.76 -16.25 -7.22
CA ILE A 273 -15.39 -15.03 -7.76
C ILE A 273 -15.48 -13.94 -6.69
N ILE A 274 -15.92 -14.29 -5.47
CA ILE A 274 -15.97 -13.35 -4.35
C ILE A 274 -14.57 -12.84 -4.02
N GLU A 275 -13.56 -13.71 -3.99
CA GLU A 275 -12.17 -13.30 -3.73
C GLU A 275 -11.63 -12.36 -4.82
N ILE A 276 -11.98 -12.60 -6.09
CA ILE A 276 -11.61 -11.70 -7.20
C ILE A 276 -12.27 -10.33 -7.04
N LEU A 277 -13.52 -10.25 -6.58
CA LEU A 277 -14.21 -8.97 -6.31
C LEU A 277 -13.48 -8.12 -5.27
N ALA A 278 -12.79 -8.74 -4.30
CA ALA A 278 -11.96 -8.05 -3.32
C ALA A 278 -10.70 -7.42 -3.93
N GLY A 279 -10.26 -7.90 -5.10
CA GLY A 279 -9.09 -7.39 -5.83
C GLY A 279 -9.39 -6.22 -6.77
N ILE A 280 -10.66 -5.86 -6.95
CA ILE A 280 -11.04 -4.71 -7.78
C ILE A 280 -10.56 -3.41 -7.10
N PRO A 281 -9.81 -2.54 -7.80
CA PRO A 281 -9.35 -1.27 -7.26
C PRO A 281 -10.52 -0.37 -6.82
N THR A 282 -10.37 0.30 -5.68
CA THR A 282 -11.44 1.13 -5.08
C THR A 282 -11.86 2.32 -5.97
N ILE A 283 -10.94 2.82 -6.81
CA ILE A 283 -11.25 3.87 -7.79
C ILE A 283 -12.27 3.42 -8.84
N VAL A 284 -12.28 2.13 -9.21
CA VAL A 284 -13.25 1.57 -10.16
C VAL A 284 -14.65 1.58 -9.54
N TYR A 285 -14.75 1.21 -8.26
CA TYR A 285 -15.99 1.32 -7.50
C TYR A 285 -16.45 2.79 -7.37
N GLY A 286 -15.54 3.73 -7.12
CA GLY A 286 -15.87 5.15 -7.05
C GLY A 286 -16.40 5.71 -8.37
N PHE A 287 -15.80 5.33 -9.50
CA PHE A 287 -16.28 5.71 -10.82
C PHE A 287 -17.65 5.10 -11.13
N PHE A 288 -17.84 3.81 -10.81
CA PHE A 288 -19.14 3.13 -10.93
C PHE A 288 -20.22 3.79 -10.05
N ALA A 289 -19.86 4.22 -8.84
CA ALA A 289 -20.75 4.95 -7.95
C ALA A 289 -21.20 6.27 -8.59
N LEU A 290 -20.27 7.04 -9.16
CA LEU A 290 -20.56 8.35 -9.75
C LEU A 290 -21.38 8.25 -11.05
N VAL A 291 -21.06 7.31 -11.93
CA VAL A 291 -21.63 7.24 -13.29
C VAL A 291 -22.87 6.36 -13.38
N THR A 292 -23.02 5.37 -12.49
CA THR A 292 -24.13 4.40 -12.56
C THR A 292 -25.02 4.47 -11.32
N VAL A 293 -24.48 4.20 -10.14
CA VAL A 293 -25.30 4.05 -8.92
C VAL A 293 -25.92 5.38 -8.49
N GLY A 294 -25.16 6.48 -8.53
CA GLY A 294 -25.62 7.81 -8.16
C GLY A 294 -26.81 8.27 -9.00
N PRO A 295 -26.70 8.30 -10.35
CA PRO A 295 -27.82 8.59 -11.22
C PRO A 295 -29.02 7.66 -10.99
N PHE A 296 -28.79 6.34 -10.86
CA PHE A 296 -29.85 5.38 -10.58
C PHE A 296 -30.63 5.70 -9.28
N LEU A 297 -29.94 6.04 -8.20
CA LEU A 297 -30.56 6.40 -6.92
C LEU A 297 -31.28 7.74 -6.98
N ARG A 298 -30.71 8.73 -7.68
CA ARG A 298 -31.37 10.03 -7.91
C ARG A 298 -32.67 9.85 -8.68
N ASP A 299 -32.63 9.10 -9.78
CA ASP A 299 -33.76 8.96 -10.71
C ASP A 299 -34.86 8.06 -10.09
N THR A 300 -34.48 7.03 -9.32
CA THR A 300 -35.44 6.22 -8.55
C THR A 300 -36.01 7.01 -7.37
N GLY A 301 -35.18 7.80 -6.69
CA GLY A 301 -35.60 8.68 -5.60
C GLY A 301 -36.64 9.69 -6.07
N SER A 302 -36.39 10.35 -7.21
CA SER A 302 -37.32 11.32 -7.78
C SER A 302 -38.65 10.69 -8.19
N ALA A 303 -38.64 9.45 -8.70
CA ALA A 303 -39.85 8.69 -9.01
C ALA A 303 -40.74 8.40 -7.77
N VAL A 304 -40.16 8.33 -6.57
CA VAL A 304 -40.86 8.10 -5.29
C VAL A 304 -41.05 9.41 -4.51
N GLY A 305 -40.71 10.57 -5.08
CA GLY A 305 -40.86 11.88 -4.45
C GLY A 305 -39.76 12.26 -3.47
N LEU A 306 -38.62 11.57 -3.50
CA LEU A 306 -37.43 11.85 -2.68
C LEU A 306 -36.37 12.64 -3.47
N SER A 307 -35.82 13.69 -2.88
CA SER A 307 -34.70 14.43 -3.44
C SER A 307 -33.37 13.78 -3.04
N VAL A 308 -32.81 12.94 -3.91
CA VAL A 308 -31.54 12.25 -3.67
C VAL A 308 -30.44 12.85 -4.53
N SER A 309 -29.32 13.26 -3.93
CA SER A 309 -28.13 13.64 -4.71
C SER A 309 -27.46 12.40 -5.29
N ALA A 310 -27.02 12.49 -6.55
CA ALA A 310 -26.21 11.43 -7.15
C ALA A 310 -24.91 11.20 -6.36
N THR A 311 -24.34 12.27 -5.80
CA THR A 311 -23.14 12.24 -4.95
C THR A 311 -23.47 12.27 -3.46
N SER A 312 -24.49 11.52 -3.05
CA SER A 312 -24.94 11.47 -1.65
C SER A 312 -24.12 10.50 -0.79
N ALA A 313 -24.22 10.66 0.53
CA ALA A 313 -23.65 9.70 1.47
C ALA A 313 -24.22 8.28 1.28
N LEU A 314 -25.49 8.17 0.89
CA LEU A 314 -26.15 6.91 0.54
C LEU A 314 -25.46 6.24 -0.65
N THR A 315 -25.24 6.97 -1.75
CA THR A 315 -24.53 6.42 -2.93
C THR A 315 -23.16 5.87 -2.54
N ALA A 316 -22.36 6.68 -1.85
CA ALA A 316 -21.02 6.29 -1.42
C ALA A 316 -21.04 5.09 -0.46
N GLY A 317 -21.96 5.09 0.51
CA GLY A 317 -22.11 4.03 1.51
C GLY A 317 -22.58 2.71 0.90
N LEU A 318 -23.53 2.72 -0.04
CA LEU A 318 -24.01 1.50 -0.71
C LEU A 318 -22.90 0.83 -1.52
N VAL A 319 -22.15 1.60 -2.32
CA VAL A 319 -21.06 1.05 -3.14
C VAL A 319 -19.89 0.58 -2.28
N MET A 320 -19.56 1.33 -1.21
CA MET A 320 -18.60 0.88 -0.22
C MET A 320 -19.06 -0.42 0.46
N GLY A 321 -20.35 -0.56 0.76
CA GLY A 321 -20.94 -1.79 1.28
C GLY A 321 -20.71 -2.97 0.34
N VAL A 322 -20.98 -2.80 -0.96
CA VAL A 322 -20.72 -3.83 -1.98
C VAL A 322 -19.24 -4.24 -2.01
N MET A 323 -18.33 -3.28 -1.94
CA MET A 323 -16.89 -3.55 -1.88
C MET A 323 -16.47 -4.35 -0.63
N ILE A 324 -17.15 -4.14 0.50
CA ILE A 324 -16.83 -4.81 1.78
C ILE A 324 -17.43 -6.22 1.86
N ILE A 325 -18.49 -6.55 1.09
CA ILE A 325 -19.12 -7.88 1.09
C ILE A 325 -18.10 -9.01 0.94
N PRO A 326 -17.19 -9.02 -0.06
CA PRO A 326 -16.19 -10.07 -0.20
C PRO A 326 -15.30 -10.28 1.01
N PHE A 327 -14.92 -9.18 1.68
CA PHE A 327 -14.06 -9.23 2.85
C PHE A 327 -14.77 -9.91 4.01
N ILE A 328 -16.02 -9.50 4.31
CA ILE A 328 -16.82 -10.10 5.37
C ILE A 328 -17.15 -11.56 5.04
N SER A 329 -17.56 -11.85 3.80
CA SER A 329 -17.94 -13.19 3.38
C SER A 329 -16.77 -14.17 3.43
N SER A 330 -15.58 -13.77 2.98
CA SER A 330 -14.41 -14.66 2.94
C SER A 330 -13.89 -14.95 4.34
N LEU A 331 -13.71 -13.92 5.17
CA LEU A 331 -13.25 -14.10 6.55
C LEU A 331 -14.24 -14.91 7.38
N SER A 332 -15.54 -14.62 7.27
CA SER A 332 -16.56 -15.35 8.03
C SER A 332 -16.69 -16.80 7.56
N ASP A 333 -16.51 -17.10 6.26
CA ASP A 333 -16.46 -18.49 5.76
C ASP A 333 -15.29 -19.26 6.36
N ASP A 334 -14.10 -18.65 6.41
CA ASP A 334 -12.92 -19.28 6.98
C ASP A 334 -13.08 -19.54 8.49
N ILE A 335 -13.62 -18.58 9.24
CA ILE A 335 -13.91 -18.73 10.67
C ILE A 335 -14.93 -19.84 10.93
N LEU A 336 -16.03 -19.88 10.17
CA LEU A 336 -17.06 -20.92 10.30
C LEU A 336 -16.48 -22.32 10.01
N ASN A 337 -15.55 -22.42 9.04
CA ASN A 337 -14.88 -23.66 8.68
C ASN A 337 -13.80 -24.09 9.68
N GLN A 338 -13.28 -23.18 10.50
CA GLN A 338 -12.32 -23.50 11.58
C GLN A 338 -12.98 -24.13 12.81
N VAL A 339 -14.30 -23.98 12.99
CA VAL A 339 -15.01 -24.63 14.10
C VAL A 339 -14.85 -26.17 14.01
N PRO A 340 -14.40 -26.86 15.08
CA PRO A 340 -14.14 -28.29 15.06
C PRO A 340 -15.33 -29.12 14.57
N ARG A 341 -15.05 -30.15 13.77
CA ARG A 341 -16.09 -31.06 13.24
C ARG A 341 -16.82 -31.82 14.35
N THR A 342 -16.12 -32.12 15.45
CA THR A 342 -16.68 -32.81 16.62
C THR A 342 -17.89 -32.09 17.23
N LEU A 343 -17.91 -30.75 17.22
CA LEU A 343 -19.07 -29.97 17.68
C LEU A 343 -20.28 -30.15 16.77
N ARG A 344 -20.05 -30.28 15.45
CA ARG A 344 -21.11 -30.51 14.46
C ARG A 344 -21.66 -31.93 14.59
N ASP A 345 -20.77 -32.91 14.64
CA ASP A 345 -21.13 -34.31 14.76
C ASP A 345 -21.84 -34.60 16.09
N GLY A 346 -21.42 -33.93 17.18
CA GLY A 346 -22.11 -33.99 18.48
C GLY A 346 -23.53 -33.41 18.42
N ALA A 347 -23.73 -32.26 17.77
CA ALA A 347 -25.05 -31.68 17.58
C ALA A 347 -25.98 -32.60 16.76
N TYR A 348 -25.47 -33.17 15.66
CA TYR A 348 -26.21 -34.14 14.87
C TYR A 348 -26.51 -35.44 15.65
N GLY A 349 -25.60 -35.88 16.51
CA GLY A 349 -25.79 -37.01 17.41
C GLY A 349 -26.92 -36.81 18.43
N LEU A 350 -27.22 -35.56 18.78
CA LEU A 350 -28.37 -35.18 19.62
C LEU A 350 -29.68 -34.99 18.83
N GLY A 351 -29.69 -35.28 17.53
CA GLY A 351 -30.85 -35.13 16.67
C GLY A 351 -31.11 -33.70 16.17
N ALA A 352 -30.16 -32.78 16.34
CA ALA A 352 -30.32 -31.40 15.86
C ALA A 352 -30.36 -31.34 14.32
N THR A 353 -31.27 -30.54 13.78
CA THR A 353 -31.30 -30.22 12.35
C THR A 353 -30.11 -29.35 11.95
N LYS A 354 -29.78 -29.34 10.66
CA LYS A 354 -28.70 -28.49 10.12
C LYS A 354 -28.85 -27.01 10.53
N SER A 355 -30.08 -26.48 10.50
CA SER A 355 -30.35 -25.09 10.88
C SER A 355 -30.14 -24.85 12.38
N GLU A 356 -30.52 -25.80 13.23
CA GLU A 356 -30.29 -25.74 14.68
C GLU A 356 -28.81 -25.85 15.02
N THR A 357 -28.07 -26.77 14.38
CA THR A 357 -26.61 -26.89 14.54
C THR A 357 -25.91 -25.58 14.15
N ILE A 358 -26.36 -24.91 13.09
CA ILE A 358 -25.78 -23.63 12.68
C ILE A 358 -26.07 -22.53 13.70
N ARG A 359 -27.33 -22.38 14.11
CA ARG A 359 -27.77 -21.29 14.99
C ARG A 359 -27.30 -21.45 16.44
N ASN A 360 -27.31 -22.67 16.96
CA ASN A 360 -27.11 -22.93 18.38
C ASN A 360 -25.70 -23.40 18.72
N VAL A 361 -24.92 -23.86 17.74
CA VAL A 361 -23.56 -24.39 17.98
C VAL A 361 -22.52 -23.63 17.16
N LEU A 362 -22.66 -23.61 15.83
CA LEU A 362 -21.61 -23.04 14.96
C LEU A 362 -21.50 -21.53 15.07
N LEU A 363 -22.61 -20.79 14.97
CA LEU A 363 -22.58 -19.33 15.04
C LEU A 363 -22.11 -18.82 16.41
N PRO A 364 -22.56 -19.37 17.56
CA PRO A 364 -22.02 -18.97 18.86
C PRO A 364 -20.53 -19.27 19.02
N ALA A 365 -20.06 -20.44 18.54
CA ALA A 365 -18.64 -20.80 18.59
C ALA A 365 -17.77 -19.92 17.66
N ALA A 366 -18.30 -19.52 16.50
CA ALA A 366 -17.63 -18.66 15.53
C ALA A 366 -17.74 -17.16 15.83
N LEU A 367 -18.65 -16.76 16.73
CA LEU A 367 -18.98 -15.36 17.04
C LEU A 367 -17.75 -14.48 17.32
N PRO A 368 -16.73 -14.91 18.09
CA PRO A 368 -15.56 -14.06 18.38
C PRO A 368 -14.82 -13.70 17.11
N GLY A 369 -14.62 -14.69 16.23
CA GLY A 369 -13.97 -14.48 14.94
C GLY A 369 -14.81 -13.60 14.02
N ILE A 370 -16.12 -13.85 13.94
CA ILE A 370 -17.04 -13.08 13.06
C ILE A 370 -17.08 -11.61 13.50
N VAL A 371 -17.16 -11.34 14.80
CA VAL A 371 -17.09 -9.97 15.35
C VAL A 371 -15.74 -9.32 15.03
N GLY A 372 -14.63 -10.09 15.13
CA GLY A 372 -13.32 -9.63 14.68
C GLY A 372 -13.30 -9.24 13.19
N ALA A 373 -13.89 -10.05 12.32
CA ALA A 373 -14.00 -9.76 10.90
C ALA A 373 -14.83 -8.50 10.62
N PHE A 374 -15.92 -8.28 11.35
CA PHE A 374 -16.72 -7.07 11.24
C PHE A 374 -15.95 -5.83 11.67
N LEU A 375 -15.22 -5.89 12.79
CA LEU A 375 -14.44 -4.75 13.26
C LEU A 375 -13.30 -4.40 12.29
N LEU A 376 -12.65 -5.40 11.69
CA LEU A 376 -11.70 -5.17 10.60
C LEU A 376 -12.36 -4.51 9.37
N ALA A 377 -13.60 -4.90 9.05
CA ALA A 377 -14.37 -4.29 7.97
C ALA A 377 -14.73 -2.82 8.28
N VAL A 378 -15.09 -2.50 9.52
CA VAL A 378 -15.31 -1.11 9.98
C VAL A 378 -14.03 -0.28 9.84
N SER A 379 -12.88 -0.81 10.31
CA SER A 379 -11.57 -0.15 10.16
C SER A 379 -11.27 0.19 8.70
N ARG A 380 -11.61 -0.72 7.76
CA ARG A 380 -11.45 -0.49 6.32
C ARG A 380 -12.41 0.57 5.79
N ALA A 381 -13.69 0.54 6.20
CA ALA A 381 -14.70 1.51 5.78
C ALA A 381 -14.32 2.95 6.19
N ILE A 382 -13.85 3.11 7.43
CA ILE A 382 -13.38 4.39 7.98
C ILE A 382 -12.21 4.96 7.17
N GLY A 383 -11.30 4.09 6.74
CA GLY A 383 -10.12 4.45 5.94
C GLY A 383 -10.37 4.54 4.44
N GLU A 384 -11.61 4.32 3.97
CA GLU A 384 -11.90 4.37 2.53
C GLU A 384 -11.70 5.80 2.00
N THR A 385 -11.04 5.89 0.84
CA THR A 385 -10.59 7.17 0.29
C THR A 385 -11.12 7.38 -1.12
N MET A 386 -11.04 6.40 -2.01
CA MET A 386 -11.31 6.65 -3.44
C MET A 386 -12.80 6.63 -3.78
N ILE A 387 -13.56 5.74 -3.15
CA ILE A 387 -15.02 5.73 -3.34
C ILE A 387 -15.60 7.06 -2.86
N VAL A 388 -15.19 7.52 -1.68
CA VAL A 388 -15.73 8.74 -1.07
C VAL A 388 -15.26 10.02 -1.77
N VAL A 389 -14.02 10.09 -2.25
CA VAL A 389 -13.52 11.21 -3.07
C VAL A 389 -14.35 11.40 -4.33
N LEU A 390 -14.72 10.31 -4.99
CA LEU A 390 -15.49 10.39 -6.23
C LEU A 390 -17.01 10.51 -6.01
N ALA A 391 -17.55 9.89 -4.96
CA ALA A 391 -18.99 9.68 -4.83
C ALA A 391 -19.68 10.48 -3.72
N ALA A 392 -18.97 11.04 -2.73
CA ALA A 392 -19.61 11.69 -1.57
C ALA A 392 -19.94 13.20 -1.78
N GLY A 393 -19.44 13.81 -2.86
CA GLY A 393 -19.81 15.17 -3.27
C GLY A 393 -19.12 16.32 -2.51
N ASN A 394 -18.22 16.01 -1.58
CA ASN A 394 -17.29 16.95 -0.92
C ASN A 394 -17.98 18.19 -0.31
N ALA A 395 -19.08 17.98 0.43
CA ALA A 395 -19.77 19.04 1.16
C ALA A 395 -19.53 18.88 2.68
N PRO A 396 -18.56 19.57 3.29
CA PRO A 396 -18.18 19.39 4.69
C PRO A 396 -19.13 20.17 5.63
N ILE A 397 -20.42 19.90 5.53
CA ILE A 397 -21.47 20.53 6.34
C ILE A 397 -22.03 19.48 7.29
N LEU A 398 -22.25 19.84 8.55
CA LEU A 398 -22.81 18.93 9.54
C LEU A 398 -24.30 18.68 9.24
N ARG A 399 -24.59 17.57 8.54
CA ARG A 399 -25.94 17.15 8.18
C ARG A 399 -26.14 15.67 8.53
N GLY A 400 -27.34 15.34 9.01
CA GLY A 400 -27.74 13.96 9.33
C GLY A 400 -28.49 13.24 8.20
N ASN A 401 -28.71 13.89 7.06
CA ASN A 401 -29.46 13.33 5.94
C ASN A 401 -28.54 12.53 4.99
N PRO A 402 -28.71 11.20 4.85
CA PRO A 402 -27.86 10.39 3.98
C PRO A 402 -28.10 10.63 2.48
N LEU A 403 -29.20 11.30 2.11
CA LEU A 403 -29.54 11.60 0.71
C LEU A 403 -28.80 12.82 0.15
N GLU A 404 -28.03 13.50 1.00
CA GLU A 404 -27.30 14.72 0.67
C GLU A 404 -25.79 14.45 0.55
N PRO A 405 -25.06 15.34 -0.16
CA PRO A 405 -23.60 15.30 -0.21
C PRO A 405 -22.99 15.53 1.17
N VAL A 406 -21.86 14.85 1.43
CA VAL A 406 -21.06 15.02 2.63
C VAL A 406 -19.57 15.06 2.29
N SER A 407 -18.71 15.40 3.24
CA SER A 407 -17.27 15.19 3.11
C SER A 407 -16.78 14.29 4.23
N THR A 408 -15.73 13.52 3.96
CA THR A 408 -15.10 12.63 4.94
C THR A 408 -13.73 13.17 5.32
N ILE A 409 -13.16 12.61 6.38
CA ILE A 409 -11.79 12.95 6.79
C ILE A 409 -10.80 12.63 5.66
N THR A 410 -10.94 11.49 4.99
CA THR A 410 -10.06 11.06 3.89
C THR A 410 -10.16 11.97 2.66
N VAL A 411 -11.36 12.41 2.28
CA VAL A 411 -11.56 13.42 1.21
C VAL A 411 -10.85 14.72 1.55
N SER A 412 -10.99 15.19 2.79
CA SER A 412 -10.35 16.43 3.25
C SER A 412 -8.83 16.33 3.28
N ILE A 413 -8.27 15.17 3.65
CA ILE A 413 -6.83 14.92 3.56
C ILE A 413 -6.35 15.03 2.12
N VAL A 414 -7.04 14.37 1.17
CA VAL A 414 -6.68 14.42 -0.26
C VAL A 414 -6.73 15.87 -0.77
N ASN A 415 -7.79 16.61 -0.46
CA ASN A 415 -7.94 18.00 -0.91
C ASN A 415 -6.85 18.94 -0.37
N GLN A 416 -6.37 18.72 0.86
CA GLN A 416 -5.34 19.58 1.46
C GLN A 416 -3.91 19.21 1.06
N LEU A 417 -3.69 17.98 0.60
CA LEU A 417 -2.40 17.53 0.08
C LEU A 417 -2.28 17.65 -1.44
N THR A 418 -3.40 17.90 -2.14
CA THR A 418 -3.44 18.09 -3.59
C THR A 418 -3.48 19.59 -3.90
N GLY A 419 -2.30 20.19 -4.09
CA GLY A 419 -2.15 21.59 -4.49
C GLY A 419 -0.72 22.12 -4.36
N ASP A 420 -0.39 23.24 -5.02
CA ASP A 420 0.91 23.94 -4.92
C ASP A 420 1.01 24.76 -3.63
N THR A 421 0.60 24.19 -2.49
CA THR A 421 0.59 24.89 -1.20
C THR A 421 1.95 24.82 -0.53
N ASP A 422 2.44 25.95 -0.01
CA ASP A 422 3.56 25.93 0.91
C ASP A 422 3.20 25.09 2.16
N PHE A 423 4.08 24.14 2.52
CA PHE A 423 3.94 23.25 3.68
C PHE A 423 4.18 23.94 5.03
N THR A 424 4.02 25.27 5.08
CA THR A 424 4.34 26.10 6.25
C THR A 424 3.10 26.67 6.93
N GLY A 425 1.93 26.62 6.27
CA GLY A 425 0.66 27.14 6.79
C GLY A 425 -0.24 26.11 7.46
N PRO A 426 -1.20 26.54 8.30
CA PRO A 426 -2.16 25.64 8.96
C PRO A 426 -3.00 24.83 7.97
N GLN A 427 -3.23 25.35 6.76
CA GLN A 427 -4.03 24.69 5.72
C GLN A 427 -3.40 23.39 5.22
N SER A 428 -2.08 23.32 5.03
CA SER A 428 -1.39 22.10 4.62
C SER A 428 -1.12 21.18 5.81
N LEU A 429 -0.81 21.76 6.97
CA LEU A 429 -0.56 21.01 8.21
C LEU A 429 -1.80 20.27 8.75
N VAL A 430 -3.02 20.76 8.49
CA VAL A 430 -4.25 20.10 8.98
C VAL A 430 -4.40 18.67 8.46
N ALA A 431 -3.85 18.35 7.28
CA ALA A 431 -3.87 16.99 6.75
C ALA A 431 -3.18 15.98 7.68
N PHE A 432 -2.11 16.40 8.37
CA PHE A 432 -1.41 15.57 9.35
C PHE A 432 -2.23 15.41 10.64
N ALA A 433 -2.91 16.46 11.09
CA ALA A 433 -3.82 16.38 12.25
C ALA A 433 -5.03 15.47 11.98
N LEU A 434 -5.63 15.56 10.79
CA LEU A 434 -6.68 14.65 10.33
C LEU A 434 -6.18 13.21 10.20
N GLY A 435 -4.99 13.03 9.62
CA GLY A 435 -4.34 11.72 9.48
C GLY A 435 -4.03 11.07 10.83
N LEU A 436 -3.49 11.84 11.78
CA LEU A 436 -3.26 11.38 13.15
C LEU A 436 -4.58 11.01 13.84
N THR A 437 -5.63 11.79 13.64
CA THR A 437 -6.97 11.52 14.21
C THR A 437 -7.54 10.21 13.67
N LEU A 438 -7.49 9.98 12.35
CA LEU A 438 -7.90 8.70 11.74
C LEU A 438 -7.05 7.53 12.24
N PHE A 439 -5.73 7.71 12.36
CA PHE A 439 -4.83 6.69 12.88
C PHE A 439 -5.19 6.30 14.33
N VAL A 440 -5.38 7.28 15.21
CA VAL A 440 -5.78 7.03 16.61
C VAL A 440 -7.15 6.35 16.66
N MET A 441 -8.12 6.82 15.88
CA MET A 441 -9.46 6.23 15.85
C MET A 441 -9.45 4.76 15.39
N THR A 442 -8.73 4.46 14.30
CA THR A 442 -8.60 3.09 13.78
C THR A 442 -7.79 2.19 14.72
N LEU A 443 -6.74 2.72 15.36
CA LEU A 443 -5.98 2.00 16.39
C LEU A 443 -6.86 1.65 17.59
N CYS A 444 -7.62 2.61 18.12
CA CYS A 444 -8.56 2.38 19.22
C CYS A 444 -9.59 1.31 18.85
N LEU A 445 -10.18 1.37 17.65
CA LEU A 445 -11.14 0.38 17.19
C LEU A 445 -10.52 -1.03 17.09
N ASN A 446 -9.30 -1.13 16.55
CA ASN A 446 -8.58 -2.40 16.45
C ASN A 446 -8.19 -2.97 17.83
N VAL A 447 -7.80 -2.12 18.78
CA VAL A 447 -7.51 -2.53 20.16
C VAL A 447 -8.77 -3.06 20.85
N VAL A 448 -9.90 -2.35 20.71
CA VAL A 448 -11.20 -2.81 21.21
C VAL A 448 -11.59 -4.15 20.57
N ALA A 449 -11.36 -4.32 19.26
CA ALA A 449 -11.60 -5.57 18.57
C ALA A 449 -10.80 -6.73 19.16
N LEU A 450 -9.50 -6.53 19.40
CA LEU A 450 -8.66 -7.55 20.02
C LEU A 450 -9.12 -7.90 21.44
N TYR A 451 -9.54 -6.91 22.22
CA TYR A 451 -10.04 -7.14 23.58
C TYR A 451 -11.33 -7.97 23.56
N ILE A 452 -12.28 -7.63 22.67
CA ILE A 452 -13.53 -8.38 22.49
C ILE A 452 -13.23 -9.83 22.09
N VAL A 453 -12.40 -10.03 21.06
CA VAL A 453 -12.07 -11.36 20.55
C VAL A 453 -11.43 -12.24 21.62
N ARG A 454 -10.52 -11.69 22.44
CA ARG A 454 -9.87 -12.44 23.53
C ARG A 454 -10.88 -12.90 24.58
N ARG A 455 -11.78 -12.01 25.01
CA ARG A 455 -12.78 -12.32 26.05
C ARG A 455 -13.71 -13.48 25.68
N PHE A 456 -14.08 -13.62 24.40
CA PHE A 456 -14.97 -14.69 23.97
C PHE A 456 -14.24 -15.98 23.54
N ARG A 457 -12.92 -15.96 23.34
CA ARG A 457 -12.13 -17.16 23.01
C ARG A 457 -11.92 -18.08 24.22
N GLU A 458 -11.86 -17.52 25.42
CA GLU A 458 -11.66 -18.26 26.68
C GLU A 458 -12.83 -19.18 27.09
N GLN A 459 -13.95 -19.20 26.35
CA GLN A 459 -15.13 -20.01 26.70
C GLN A 459 -15.19 -21.41 26.05
N TYR A 460 -14.25 -21.76 25.18
CA TYR A 460 -14.32 -23.01 24.39
C TYR A 460 -13.02 -23.86 24.38
N GLU A 461 -12.03 -23.49 25.20
CA GLU A 461 -10.97 -24.40 25.68
C GLU A 461 -11.37 -24.94 27.05
#